data_AF-A0A7C6QUP0-F1
#
_entry.id   AF-A0A7C6QUP0-F1
#
_cell.length_a   1.000
_cell.length_b   1.000
_cell.length_c   1.000
_cell.angle_alpha   90.00
_cell.angle_beta   90.00
_cell.angle_gamma   90.00
#
_symmetry.space_group_name_H-M   'P 1'
#
loop_
_entity.id
_entity.type
_entity.pdbx_description
1 polymer ?
#
loop_
_entity_poly.entity_id
_entity_poly.type
_entity_poly.pdbx_seq_one_letter_code
_entity_poly.pdbx_strand_id
1 'polypeptide(L)'
;MIDQRAVYAVKFPHNEDFQNLVMDVHIHKGNLRFLSPPDRGHEITGKLGVETKDSFTWISDHTFAGEWQFKICTIEDFRDSYYRFVCNGAEIAKVIQTTTDLHEWYRKNFL
;
A
#
# COMPACT_ATOMS: atom_id res chain seq x y z
N MET A 1 1.64 -11.12 9.24
CA MET A 1 0.63 -11.63 8.30
C MET A 1 0.14 -10.44 7.51
N ILE A 2 0.16 -10.51 6.17
CA ILE A 2 -0.38 -9.46 5.30
C ILE A 2 -1.86 -9.24 5.61
N ASP A 3 -2.25 -8.01 5.95
CA ASP A 3 -3.63 -7.62 6.22
C ASP A 3 -4.28 -7.07 4.94
N GLN A 4 -5.09 -7.90 4.29
CA GLN A 4 -5.79 -7.52 3.06
C GLN A 4 -6.74 -6.33 3.23
N ARG A 5 -7.17 -6.01 4.46
CA ARG A 5 -8.04 -4.86 4.72
C ARG A 5 -7.27 -3.56 4.88
N ALA A 6 -5.95 -3.61 5.09
CA ALA A 6 -5.13 -2.44 5.29
C ALA A 6 -4.78 -1.73 3.97
N VAL A 7 -4.56 -0.42 4.09
CA VAL A 7 -3.88 0.37 3.05
C VAL A 7 -2.40 0.36 3.36
N TYR A 8 -1.57 0.10 2.35
CA TYR A 8 -0.11 0.10 2.46
C TYR A 8 0.50 1.25 1.68
N ALA A 9 1.49 1.91 2.26
CA ALA A 9 2.45 2.68 1.49
C ALA A 9 3.47 1.73 0.84
N VAL A 10 3.74 1.94 -0.44
CA VAL A 10 4.68 1.12 -1.22
C VAL A 10 5.91 1.92 -1.63
N LYS A 11 7.07 1.29 -1.47
CA LYS A 11 8.38 1.79 -1.92
C LYS A 11 8.95 0.80 -2.93
N PHE A 12 9.23 1.30 -4.13
CA PHE A 12 9.82 0.52 -5.21
C PHE A 12 11.33 0.28 -4.97
N PRO A 13 11.92 -0.74 -5.61
CA PRO A 13 13.35 -0.96 -5.56
C PRO A 13 14.12 0.29 -5.98
N HIS A 14 15.23 0.57 -5.28
CA HIS A 14 16.14 1.70 -5.54
C HIS A 14 15.58 3.11 -5.29
N ASN A 15 14.31 3.26 -4.90
CA ASN A 15 13.79 4.56 -4.51
C ASN A 15 14.24 4.92 -3.10
N GLU A 16 14.31 6.22 -2.80
CA GLU A 16 14.62 6.70 -1.44
C GLU A 16 13.36 6.70 -0.57
N ASP A 17 12.22 7.12 -1.14
CA ASP A 17 10.96 7.29 -0.43
C ASP A 17 9.84 6.36 -0.92
N PHE A 18 8.82 6.21 -0.08
CA PHE A 18 7.52 5.63 -0.47
C PHE A 18 6.84 6.51 -1.53
N GLN A 19 6.28 5.86 -2.56
CA GLN A 19 5.82 6.55 -3.77
C GLN A 19 4.32 6.46 -4.00
N ASN A 20 3.63 5.51 -3.36
CA ASN A 20 2.22 5.31 -3.62
C ASN A 20 1.51 4.64 -2.43
N LEU A 21 0.17 4.66 -2.47
CA LEU A 21 -0.70 3.91 -1.58
C LEU A 21 -1.42 2.80 -2.36
N VAL A 22 -1.43 1.60 -1.79
CA VAL A 22 -2.05 0.40 -2.37
C VAL A 22 -2.97 -0.27 -1.36
N MET A 23 -3.95 -1.03 -1.85
CA MET A 23 -4.95 -1.71 -1.03
C MET A 23 -5.23 -3.11 -1.57
N ASP A 24 -6.02 -3.88 -0.82
CA ASP A 24 -6.37 -5.26 -1.16
C ASP A 24 -5.12 -6.14 -1.41
N VAL A 25 -4.10 -5.93 -0.58
CA VAL A 25 -2.80 -6.60 -0.73
C VAL A 25 -2.90 -8.03 -0.22
N HIS A 26 -2.62 -9.02 -1.07
CA HIS A 26 -2.69 -10.43 -0.68
C HIS A 26 -1.85 -11.33 -1.59
N ILE A 27 -1.49 -12.52 -1.10
CA ILE A 27 -0.85 -13.55 -1.92
C ILE A 27 -1.92 -14.40 -2.61
N HIS A 28 -1.88 -14.45 -3.94
CA HIS A 28 -2.74 -15.29 -4.76
C HIS A 28 -1.90 -16.22 -5.62
N LYS A 29 -2.06 -17.54 -5.43
CA LYS A 29 -1.33 -18.58 -6.18
C LYS A 29 0.19 -18.37 -6.19
N GLY A 30 0.75 -17.88 -5.09
CA GLY A 30 2.19 -17.61 -4.93
C GLY A 30 2.66 -16.25 -5.43
N ASN A 31 1.79 -15.45 -6.06
CA ASN A 31 2.10 -14.10 -6.54
C ASN A 31 1.50 -13.04 -5.60
N LEU A 32 2.13 -11.87 -5.51
CA LEU A 32 1.59 -10.74 -4.79
C LEU A 32 0.58 -10.00 -5.67
N ARG A 33 -0.64 -9.79 -5.16
CA ARG A 33 -1.67 -8.96 -5.78
C ARG A 33 -1.99 -7.74 -4.91
N PHE A 34 -2.31 -6.63 -5.56
CA PHE A 34 -2.79 -5.41 -4.91
C PHE A 34 -3.47 -4.48 -5.92
N LEU A 35 -4.24 -3.52 -5.41
CA LEU A 35 -4.84 -2.42 -6.17
C LEU A 35 -4.08 -1.12 -5.89
N SER A 36 -3.84 -0.28 -6.90
CA SER A 36 -3.27 1.07 -6.73
C SER A 36 -4.26 2.13 -7.24
N PRO A 37 -5.22 2.59 -6.43
CA PRO A 37 -6.24 3.55 -6.89
C PRO A 37 -5.65 4.87 -7.40
N PRO A 38 -6.27 5.52 -8.41
CA PRO A 38 -7.47 5.09 -9.14
C PRO A 38 -7.20 4.04 -10.23
N ASP A 39 -5.94 3.61 -10.38
CA ASP A 39 -5.49 2.67 -11.40
C ASP A 39 -5.77 1.19 -11.07
N ARG A 40 -5.45 0.32 -12.03
CA ARG A 40 -5.82 -1.12 -12.08
C ARG A 40 -5.11 -1.98 -11.02
N GLY A 41 -5.60 -3.22 -10.89
CA GLY A 41 -4.96 -4.26 -10.11
C GLY A 41 -3.65 -4.77 -10.72
N HIS A 42 -2.73 -5.12 -9.83
CA HIS A 42 -1.40 -5.61 -10.14
C HIS A 42 -1.24 -7.03 -9.65
N GLU A 43 -0.44 -7.81 -10.38
CA GLU A 43 0.04 -9.12 -9.96
C GLU A 43 1.54 -9.19 -10.25
N ILE A 44 2.33 -9.43 -9.21
CA ILE A 44 3.80 -9.44 -9.27
C ILE A 44 4.31 -10.80 -8.80
N THR A 45 5.12 -11.44 -9.64
CA THR A 45 5.83 -12.67 -9.30
C THR A 45 7.01 -12.38 -8.39
N GLY A 46 7.37 -13.34 -7.54
CA GLY A 46 8.45 -13.18 -6.60
C GLY A 46 8.23 -13.99 -5.34
N LYS A 47 8.78 -13.49 -4.23
CA LYS A 47 8.62 -14.14 -2.93
C LYS A 47 8.55 -13.13 -1.80
N LEU A 48 7.87 -13.54 -0.73
CA LEU A 48 7.85 -12.81 0.53
C LEU A 48 9.27 -12.76 1.11
N GLY A 49 9.72 -11.56 1.46
CA GLY A 49 10.99 -11.32 2.15
C GLY A 49 10.78 -11.23 3.66
N VAL A 50 11.20 -10.12 4.25
CA VAL A 50 11.03 -9.86 5.68
C VAL A 50 9.57 -9.50 5.96
N GLU A 51 9.00 -10.07 7.01
CA GLU A 51 7.66 -9.75 7.48
C GLU A 51 7.70 -9.30 8.94
N THR A 52 7.03 -8.20 9.23
CA THR A 52 6.84 -7.67 10.58
C THR A 52 5.34 -7.52 10.87
N LYS A 53 5.00 -6.96 12.03
CA LYS A 53 3.60 -6.67 12.38
C LYS A 53 2.96 -5.66 11.42
N ASP A 54 3.72 -4.64 11.05
CA ASP A 54 3.18 -3.45 10.36
C ASP A 54 3.79 -3.24 8.97
N SER A 55 4.65 -4.15 8.51
CA SER A 55 5.30 -4.08 7.20
C SER A 55 5.71 -5.45 6.68
N PHE A 56 5.94 -5.53 5.37
CA PHE A 56 6.60 -6.67 4.75
C PHE A 56 7.39 -6.23 3.51
N THR A 57 8.30 -7.09 3.03
CA THR A 57 8.98 -6.90 1.75
C THR A 57 8.60 -7.99 0.74
N TRP A 58 8.62 -7.61 -0.53
CA TRP A 58 8.41 -8.54 -1.65
C TRP A 58 9.60 -8.45 -2.60
N ILE A 59 10.26 -9.57 -2.85
CA ILE A 59 11.40 -9.64 -3.76
C ILE A 59 10.85 -10.02 -5.14
N SER A 60 10.71 -9.03 -6.01
CA SER A 60 10.18 -9.18 -7.38
C SER A 60 11.26 -9.70 -8.34
N ASP A 61 10.90 -10.67 -9.18
CA ASP A 61 11.81 -11.31 -10.15
C ASP A 61 11.87 -10.60 -11.52
N HIS A 62 10.91 -9.73 -11.83
CA HIS A 62 10.70 -9.20 -13.20
C HIS A 62 10.49 -7.69 -13.24
N THR A 63 9.26 -7.22 -13.53
CA THR A 63 8.96 -5.80 -13.69
C THR A 63 9.21 -5.07 -12.36
N PHE A 64 10.06 -4.03 -12.42
CA PHE A 64 10.70 -3.42 -11.25
C PHE A 64 11.31 -4.50 -10.33
N ALA A 65 12.23 -5.29 -10.86
CA ALA A 65 12.95 -6.31 -10.11
C ALA A 65 13.65 -5.71 -8.89
N GLY A 66 13.72 -6.48 -7.81
CA GLY A 66 14.32 -6.07 -6.55
C GLY A 66 13.34 -6.10 -5.38
N GLU A 67 13.80 -5.58 -4.24
CA GLU A 67 13.03 -5.61 -3.00
C GLU A 67 12.08 -4.41 -2.91
N TRP A 68 10.79 -4.71 -2.94
CA TRP A 68 9.71 -3.77 -2.67
C TRP A 68 9.42 -3.76 -1.17
N GLN A 69 9.10 -2.58 -0.62
CA GLN A 69 8.69 -2.46 0.77
C GLN A 69 7.23 -2.00 0.85
N PHE A 70 6.45 -2.67 1.69
CA PHE A 70 5.07 -2.36 1.99
C PHE A 70 4.95 -2.09 3.48
N LYS A 71 4.48 -0.90 3.86
CA LYS A 71 4.25 -0.49 5.24
C LYS A 71 2.78 -0.13 5.40
N ILE A 72 2.10 -0.62 6.44
CA ILE A 72 0.73 -0.19 6.74
C ILE A 72 0.71 1.33 6.88
N CYS A 73 -0.15 1.98 6.12
CA CYS A 73 -0.36 3.42 6.19
C CYS A 73 -1.23 3.73 7.41
N THR A 74 -0.68 4.48 8.36
CA THR A 74 -1.48 5.05 9.46
C THR A 74 -2.11 6.37 9.05
N ILE A 75 -3.05 6.88 9.85
CA ILE A 75 -3.61 8.22 9.62
C ILE A 75 -2.57 9.33 9.79
N GLU A 76 -1.58 9.13 10.67
CA GLU A 76 -0.45 10.05 10.85
C GLU A 76 0.44 10.07 9.60
N ASP A 77 0.86 8.90 9.10
CA ASP A 77 1.63 8.78 7.86
C ASP A 77 0.89 9.44 6.68
N PHE A 78 -0.43 9.22 6.61
CA PHE A 78 -1.28 9.82 5.59
C PHE A 78 -1.29 11.35 5.66
N ARG A 79 -1.52 11.91 6.85
CA ARG A 79 -1.57 13.36 7.08
C ARG A 79 -0.24 14.06 6.87
N ASP A 80 0.85 13.41 7.27
CA ASP A 80 2.18 13.99 7.18
C ASP A 80 2.67 14.05 5.73
N SER A 81 2.57 12.92 5.01
CA SER A 81 3.29 12.76 3.75
C SER A 81 2.46 12.16 2.61
N TYR A 82 1.52 11.24 2.88
CA TYR A 82 0.91 10.45 1.78
C TYR A 82 -0.39 11.02 1.20
N TYR A 83 -1.01 12.02 1.84
CA TYR A 83 -2.21 12.68 1.30
C TYR A 83 -1.97 13.27 -0.10
N ARG A 84 -0.71 13.66 -0.41
CA ARG A 84 -0.32 14.21 -1.71
C ARG A 84 -0.46 13.21 -2.86
N PHE A 85 -0.50 11.91 -2.57
CA PHE A 85 -0.73 10.87 -3.58
C PHE A 85 -2.21 10.74 -3.97
N VAL A 86 -3.11 11.38 -3.21
CA VAL A 86 -4.55 11.24 -3.38
C VAL A 86 -5.15 12.57 -3.82
N CYS A 87 -5.98 12.54 -4.86
CA CYS A 87 -6.75 13.70 -5.26
C CYS A 87 -7.67 14.14 -4.10
N ASN A 88 -7.64 15.42 -3.75
CA ASN A 88 -8.32 15.98 -2.56
C ASN A 88 -7.86 15.35 -1.22
N GLY A 89 -6.65 14.79 -1.18
CA GLY A 89 -6.13 14.11 0.01
C GLY A 89 -6.04 15.01 1.23
N ALA A 90 -5.76 16.31 1.06
CA ALA A 90 -5.70 17.28 2.15
C ALA A 90 -7.07 17.50 2.82
N GLU A 91 -8.14 17.51 2.03
CA GLU A 91 -9.52 17.60 2.50
C GLU A 91 -9.93 16.30 3.19
N ILE A 92 -9.61 15.15 2.58
CA ILE A 92 -9.88 13.83 3.15
C ILE A 92 -9.19 13.67 4.52
N ALA A 93 -7.93 14.09 4.62
CA ALA A 93 -7.13 14.03 5.84
C ALA A 93 -7.70 14.82 7.03
N LYS A 94 -8.54 15.83 6.76
CA LYS A 94 -9.27 16.61 7.79
C LYS A 94 -10.51 15.89 8.30
N VAL A 95 -11.14 15.05 7.48
CA VAL A 95 -12.40 14.37 7.81
C VAL A 95 -12.14 13.02 8.45
N ILE A 96 -11.21 12.23 7.90
CA ILE A 96 -10.84 10.92 8.42
C ILE A 96 -10.01 11.09 9.69
N GLN A 97 -10.42 10.44 10.79
CA GLN A 97 -9.80 10.65 12.11
C GLN A 97 -8.87 9.52 12.54
N THR A 98 -9.16 8.28 12.14
CA THR A 98 -8.40 7.11 12.59
C THR A 98 -7.82 6.32 11.41
N THR A 99 -6.82 5.48 11.69
CA THR A 99 -6.27 4.53 10.71
C THR A 99 -7.34 3.58 10.18
N THR A 100 -8.25 3.13 11.04
CA THR A 100 -9.39 2.30 10.62
C THR A 100 -10.30 3.04 9.65
N ASP A 101 -10.63 4.30 9.93
CA ASP A 101 -11.45 5.12 9.03
C ASP A 101 -10.77 5.31 7.67
N LEU A 102 -9.44 5.48 7.65
CA LEU A 102 -8.66 5.58 6.42
C LEU A 102 -8.81 4.32 5.57
N HIS A 103 -8.62 3.15 6.19
CA HIS A 103 -8.71 1.87 5.50
C HIS A 103 -10.12 1.61 4.98
N GLU A 104 -11.15 1.88 5.79
CA GLU A 104 -12.55 1.74 5.36
C GLU A 104 -12.94 2.76 4.29
N TRP A 105 -12.40 3.98 4.31
CA TRP A 105 -12.63 4.97 3.26
C TRP A 105 -12.07 4.49 1.92
N TYR A 106 -10.85 3.97 1.89
CA TYR A 106 -10.27 3.39 0.67
C TYR A 106 -11.13 2.25 0.13
N ARG A 107 -11.54 1.33 1.00
CA ARG A 107 -12.42 0.21 0.63
C ARG A 107 -13.74 0.70 0.05
N LYS A 108 -14.41 1.67 0.68
CA LYS A 108 -15.69 2.20 0.21
C LYS A 108 -15.62 2.88 -1.17
N ASN A 109 -14.49 3.48 -1.52
CA ASN A 109 -14.36 4.27 -2.73
C ASN A 109 -13.72 3.52 -3.91
N PHE A 110 -12.98 2.42 -3.65
CA PHE A 110 -12.16 1.76 -4.67
C PHE A 110 -12.28 0.24 -4.73
N LEU A 111 -13.09 -0.39 -3.86
CA LEU A 111 -13.38 -1.83 -3.88
C LEU A 111 -14.89 -2.07 -4.02
#